data_AF-F8WKF7-F1
#
_entry.id   AF-F8WKF7-F1
#
_cell.length_a   1.000
_cell.length_b   1.000
_cell.length_c   1.000
_cell.angle_alpha   90.00
_cell.angle_beta   90.00
_cell.angle_gamma   90.00
#
_symmetry.space_group_name_H-M   'P 1'
#
loop_
_entity.id
_entity.type
_entity.pdbx_description
1 polymer ?
#
loop_
_entity_poly.entity_id
_entity_poly.type
_entity_poly.pdbx_seq_one_letter_code
_entity_poly.pdbx_strand_id
1 'polypeptide(L)'
;MKLEELLLITQQPLIEYSKNKKLLEGSRLFDIDERMDERKIPKILTNSDKYHVVEIANYDNLIIIDNEVINGNELIQVGQCIDFDSNVMSYLRNLIVNNKYEDDFFKILTNIKKSKQQISCVPYLIENGNNIHRINKIISYETILSFSIFDRISEFDFENRNFSRYFNDSEVILDTDDRYYHMMNIQDSNILQFQAIYLLVLMAFFIKNSSKKSAENKIVYLIQTFIKETENKLAYSELELSVIFDYINNGDNNIFKSTNLNSKNLLSKLKGIAWDLFHIRTSEDQIALRNTNSKEVFLHSIFTADKGLSNVINNYSISRMLAHEEKLYVYRDNNIFKKLSKDKATKIQELLEKDRNSRISNVREAKYNIQENIDIYEKYINEMI
;
A
#
# COMPACT_ATOMS: atom_id res chain seq x y z
N MET A 1 17.78 8.24 -19.90
CA MET A 1 16.55 7.79 -19.23
C MET A 1 16.58 6.28 -19.19
N LYS A 2 16.33 5.66 -18.03
CA LYS A 2 16.30 4.19 -17.92
C LYS A 2 15.10 3.65 -18.71
N LEU A 3 15.14 2.37 -19.12
CA LEU A 3 14.08 1.77 -19.95
C LEU A 3 12.72 1.82 -19.23
N GLU A 4 12.72 1.55 -17.94
CA GLU A 4 11.54 1.54 -17.08
C GLU A 4 10.92 2.94 -17.01
N GLU A 5 11.74 3.98 -16.83
CA GLU A 5 11.29 5.37 -16.86
C GLU A 5 10.69 5.76 -18.21
N LEU A 6 11.31 5.32 -19.32
CA LEU A 6 10.80 5.56 -20.67
C LEU A 6 9.39 4.96 -20.85
N LEU A 7 9.21 3.70 -20.46
CA LEU A 7 7.93 3.01 -20.56
C LEU A 7 6.85 3.68 -19.69
N LEU A 8 7.24 4.18 -18.53
CA LEU A 8 6.33 4.85 -17.61
C LEU A 8 5.81 6.20 -18.13
N ILE A 9 6.58 6.94 -18.94
CA ILE A 9 6.20 8.30 -19.35
C ILE A 9 5.90 8.47 -20.84
N THR A 10 6.21 7.48 -21.69
CA THR A 10 6.01 7.56 -23.14
C THR A 10 4.53 7.69 -23.52
N GLN A 11 4.24 8.40 -24.60
CA GLN A 11 2.90 8.45 -25.19
C GLN A 11 2.56 7.20 -26.02
N GLN A 12 3.56 6.35 -26.32
CA GLN A 12 3.40 5.15 -27.14
C GLN A 12 3.95 3.91 -26.41
N PRO A 13 3.36 3.51 -25.26
CA PRO A 13 3.88 2.44 -24.42
C PRO A 13 4.00 1.09 -25.14
N LEU A 14 3.01 0.73 -25.95
CA LEU A 14 3.03 -0.52 -26.74
C LEU A 14 4.22 -0.58 -27.72
N ILE A 15 4.50 0.53 -28.40
CA ILE A 15 5.60 0.62 -29.38
C ILE A 15 6.94 0.52 -28.66
N GLU A 16 7.11 1.26 -27.57
CA GLU A 16 8.35 1.24 -26.79
C GLU A 16 8.58 -0.12 -26.11
N TYR A 17 7.53 -0.76 -25.60
CA TYR A 17 7.63 -2.12 -25.06
C TYR A 17 8.05 -3.08 -26.18
N SER A 18 7.39 -3.05 -27.34
CA SER A 18 7.67 -3.96 -28.46
C SER A 18 9.11 -3.86 -28.97
N LYS A 19 9.68 -2.65 -29.04
CA LYS A 19 11.09 -2.42 -29.40
C LYS A 19 12.05 -3.08 -28.40
N ASN A 20 11.67 -3.16 -27.14
CA ASN A 20 12.50 -3.63 -26.03
C ASN A 20 12.09 -5.01 -25.49
N LYS A 21 11.22 -5.75 -26.21
CA LYS A 21 10.62 -7.01 -25.74
C LYS A 21 11.61 -8.09 -25.27
N LYS A 22 12.84 -8.09 -25.80
CA LYS A 22 13.90 -9.00 -25.36
C LYS A 22 14.45 -8.67 -23.97
N LEU A 23 14.50 -7.38 -23.62
CA LEU A 23 14.93 -6.93 -22.30
C LEU A 23 13.81 -7.03 -21.26
N LEU A 24 12.55 -7.04 -21.73
CA LEU A 24 11.34 -7.09 -20.91
C LEU A 24 10.77 -8.51 -20.81
N GLU A 25 11.58 -9.53 -21.09
CA GLU A 25 11.15 -10.92 -20.90
C GLU A 25 10.70 -11.14 -19.45
N GLY A 26 9.54 -11.78 -19.28
CA GLY A 26 8.93 -11.98 -17.96
C GLY A 26 8.35 -10.72 -17.31
N SER A 27 8.31 -9.59 -18.02
CA SER A 27 7.82 -8.32 -17.49
C SER A 27 6.41 -8.02 -17.95
N ARG A 28 5.70 -7.17 -17.21
CA ARG A 28 4.34 -6.77 -17.57
C ARG A 28 4.12 -5.29 -17.33
N LEU A 29 3.69 -4.60 -18.36
CA LEU A 29 3.30 -3.20 -18.30
C LEU A 29 1.77 -3.10 -18.20
N PHE A 30 1.32 -2.29 -17.26
CA PHE A 30 -0.07 -1.97 -17.01
C PHE A 30 -0.26 -0.49 -17.30
N ASP A 31 -1.05 -0.17 -18.31
CA ASP A 31 -1.31 1.19 -18.75
C ASP A 31 -2.78 1.53 -18.54
N ILE A 32 -3.07 2.59 -17.79
CA ILE A 32 -4.44 3.08 -17.60
C ILE A 32 -4.70 4.12 -18.70
N ASP A 33 -5.38 3.71 -19.77
CA ASP A 33 -5.66 4.58 -20.91
C ASP A 33 -7.08 5.13 -20.82
N GLU A 34 -7.23 6.38 -20.36
CA GLU A 34 -8.52 7.06 -20.21
C GLU A 34 -9.34 7.17 -21.51
N ARG A 35 -8.76 6.87 -22.68
CA ARG A 35 -9.49 6.81 -23.96
C ARG A 35 -10.26 5.49 -24.16
N MET A 36 -10.04 4.50 -23.29
CA MET A 36 -10.79 3.25 -23.28
C MET A 36 -12.02 3.43 -22.40
N ASP A 37 -13.21 3.23 -22.96
CA ASP A 37 -14.49 3.46 -22.25
C ASP A 37 -15.10 2.19 -21.62
N GLU A 38 -14.44 1.03 -21.76
CA GLU A 38 -15.01 -0.26 -21.34
C GLU A 38 -14.17 -0.97 -20.28
N ARG A 39 -14.72 -1.05 -19.07
CA ARG A 39 -14.20 -1.89 -17.99
C ARG A 39 -14.39 -3.36 -18.31
N LYS A 40 -13.28 -4.08 -18.44
CA LYS A 40 -13.26 -5.54 -18.74
C LYS A 40 -13.16 -6.43 -17.49
N ILE A 41 -12.92 -5.83 -16.33
CA ILE A 41 -12.61 -6.55 -15.09
C ILE A 41 -13.73 -6.31 -14.08
N PRO A 42 -14.27 -7.32 -13.37
CA PRO A 42 -15.31 -7.08 -12.36
C PRO A 42 -14.87 -6.07 -11.28
N LYS A 43 -15.78 -5.18 -10.86
CA LYS A 43 -15.58 -4.25 -9.73
C LYS A 43 -16.39 -4.70 -8.54
N ILE A 44 -15.81 -4.70 -7.35
CA ILE A 44 -16.62 -4.72 -6.13
C ILE A 44 -17.06 -3.29 -5.85
N LEU A 45 -18.35 -3.04 -6.03
CA LEU A 45 -18.94 -1.75 -5.70
C LEU A 45 -19.11 -1.63 -4.19
N THR A 46 -18.51 -0.60 -3.61
CA THR A 46 -18.75 -0.21 -2.21
C THR A 46 -19.74 0.93 -2.16
N ASN A 47 -21.02 0.60 -1.99
CA ASN A 47 -22.05 1.57 -1.68
C ASN A 47 -22.13 1.75 -0.15
N SER A 48 -21.03 2.22 0.46
CA SER A 48 -20.95 2.49 1.90
C SER A 48 -20.12 3.74 2.17
N ASP A 49 -20.54 4.54 3.15
CA ASP A 49 -19.82 5.75 3.59
C ASP A 49 -18.58 5.43 4.44
N LYS A 50 -18.51 4.21 4.98
CA LYS A 50 -17.49 3.79 5.95
C LYS A 50 -16.54 2.73 5.38
N TYR A 51 -17.07 1.79 4.62
CA TYR A 51 -16.34 0.61 4.15
C TYR A 51 -15.98 0.74 2.68
N HIS A 52 -14.70 0.62 2.34
CA HIS A 52 -14.19 0.91 1.00
C HIS A 52 -13.24 -0.20 0.52
N VAL A 53 -13.53 -0.76 -0.65
CA VAL A 53 -12.61 -1.61 -1.41
C VAL A 53 -12.02 -0.74 -2.50
N VAL A 54 -10.74 -0.40 -2.37
CA VAL A 54 -10.08 0.60 -3.21
C VAL A 54 -8.98 -0.06 -4.01
N GLU A 55 -9.05 0.06 -5.32
CA GLU A 55 -8.07 -0.49 -6.25
C GLU A 55 -6.79 0.37 -6.23
N ILE A 56 -5.61 -0.27 -6.18
CA ILE A 56 -4.32 0.43 -6.10
C ILE A 56 -4.04 1.26 -7.38
N ALA A 57 -4.61 0.84 -8.50
CA ALA A 57 -4.69 1.59 -9.75
C ALA A 57 -6.14 1.66 -10.22
N ASN A 58 -6.47 2.63 -11.08
CA ASN A 58 -7.79 2.66 -11.69
C ASN A 58 -7.91 1.58 -12.79
N TYR A 59 -8.40 0.40 -12.41
CA TYR A 59 -8.51 -0.73 -13.36
C TYR A 59 -9.67 -0.61 -14.34
N ASP A 60 -10.48 0.46 -14.27
CA ASP A 60 -11.59 0.69 -15.22
C ASP A 60 -11.07 0.68 -16.68
N ASN A 61 -9.88 1.25 -16.91
CA ASN A 61 -9.32 1.48 -18.25
C ASN A 61 -7.98 0.76 -18.47
N LEU A 62 -7.79 -0.39 -17.83
CA LEU A 62 -6.51 -1.10 -17.83
C LEU A 62 -6.21 -1.79 -19.17
N ILE A 63 -5.05 -1.50 -19.73
CA ILE A 63 -4.39 -2.22 -20.82
C ILE A 63 -3.20 -2.98 -20.24
N ILE A 64 -3.11 -4.27 -20.55
CA ILE A 64 -1.98 -5.12 -20.18
C ILE A 64 -1.12 -5.34 -21.43
N ILE A 65 0.18 -5.08 -21.30
CA ILE A 65 1.17 -5.26 -22.35
C ILE A 65 2.28 -6.16 -21.81
N ASP A 66 2.40 -7.35 -22.39
CA ASP A 66 3.50 -8.26 -22.16
C ASP A 66 3.92 -8.99 -23.45
N ASN A 67 4.95 -9.83 -23.34
CA ASN A 67 5.45 -10.58 -24.49
C ASN A 67 4.43 -11.55 -25.09
N GLU A 68 3.51 -12.09 -24.29
CA GLU A 68 2.45 -12.98 -24.78
C GLU A 68 1.47 -12.18 -25.66
N VAL A 69 1.01 -11.03 -25.17
CA VAL A 69 0.13 -10.12 -25.92
C VAL A 69 0.77 -9.66 -27.22
N ILE A 70 2.04 -9.27 -27.18
CA ILE A 70 2.77 -8.79 -28.38
C ILE A 70 2.96 -9.90 -29.41
N ASN A 71 3.07 -11.15 -28.97
CA ASN A 71 3.20 -12.30 -29.86
C ASN A 71 1.84 -12.85 -30.35
N GLY A 72 0.72 -12.18 -30.02
CA GLY A 72 -0.61 -12.49 -30.54
C GLY A 72 -1.47 -13.36 -29.62
N ASN A 73 -1.08 -13.55 -28.36
CA ASN A 73 -1.95 -14.20 -27.37
C ASN A 73 -2.94 -13.18 -26.79
N GLU A 74 -4.22 -13.34 -27.13
CA GLU A 74 -5.27 -12.38 -26.73
C GLU A 74 -5.96 -12.73 -25.40
N LEU A 75 -5.71 -13.92 -24.85
CA LEU A 75 -6.38 -14.39 -23.64
C LEU A 75 -5.43 -14.38 -22.44
N ILE A 76 -5.70 -13.47 -21.51
CA ILE A 76 -4.97 -13.36 -20.24
C ILE A 76 -5.94 -13.67 -19.10
N GLN A 77 -5.55 -14.61 -18.24
CA GLN A 77 -6.29 -14.87 -17.01
C GLN A 77 -5.94 -13.80 -15.98
N VAL A 78 -6.97 -13.13 -15.46
CA VAL A 78 -6.83 -12.06 -14.47
C VAL A 78 -7.42 -12.51 -13.13
N GLY A 79 -6.56 -12.60 -12.11
CA GLY A 79 -6.93 -12.72 -10.71
C GLY A 79 -6.98 -11.35 -10.04
N GLN A 80 -7.94 -11.16 -9.14
CA GLN A 80 -8.02 -9.98 -8.27
C GLN A 80 -7.86 -10.41 -6.82
N CYS A 81 -7.06 -9.64 -6.08
CA CYS A 81 -6.76 -9.84 -4.68
C CYS A 81 -7.26 -8.64 -3.86
N ILE A 82 -7.94 -8.91 -2.76
CA ILE A 82 -8.40 -7.90 -1.81
C ILE A 82 -7.63 -8.07 -0.50
N ASP A 83 -6.77 -7.11 -0.20
CA ASP A 83 -5.98 -7.06 1.02
C ASP A 83 -6.80 -6.40 2.14
N PHE A 84 -7.09 -7.15 3.20
CA PHE A 84 -7.87 -6.69 4.35
C PHE A 84 -6.94 -5.97 5.32
N ASP A 85 -7.25 -4.70 5.61
CA ASP A 85 -6.51 -3.94 6.63
C ASP A 85 -6.85 -4.43 8.06
N SER A 86 -6.10 -3.91 9.04
CA SER A 86 -6.25 -4.34 10.43
C SER A 86 -7.62 -4.01 11.05
N ASN A 87 -8.27 -2.94 10.59
CA ASN A 87 -9.59 -2.54 11.06
C ASN A 87 -10.67 -3.48 10.52
N VAL A 88 -10.63 -3.78 9.23
CA VAL A 88 -11.51 -4.75 8.55
C VAL A 88 -11.37 -6.13 9.17
N MET A 89 -10.14 -6.57 9.46
CA MET A 89 -9.91 -7.84 10.15
C MET A 89 -10.57 -7.88 11.54
N SER A 90 -10.53 -6.76 12.26
CA SER A 90 -11.21 -6.62 13.56
C SER A 90 -12.75 -6.68 13.43
N TYR A 91 -13.31 -6.05 12.39
CA TYR A 91 -14.74 -6.16 12.09
C TYR A 91 -15.15 -7.58 11.68
N LEU A 92 -14.32 -8.26 10.88
CA LEU A 92 -14.54 -9.64 10.45
C LEU A 92 -14.56 -10.59 11.64
N ARG A 93 -13.63 -10.43 12.59
CA ARG A 93 -13.64 -11.18 13.85
C ARG A 93 -14.94 -10.98 14.61
N ASN A 94 -15.42 -9.74 14.75
CA ASN A 94 -16.67 -9.46 15.44
C ASN A 94 -17.89 -10.10 14.74
N LEU A 95 -17.91 -10.14 13.41
CA LEU A 95 -18.93 -10.85 12.65
C LEU A 95 -18.90 -12.35 12.95
N ILE A 96 -17.74 -13.00 12.84
CA ILE A 96 -17.67 -14.46 12.88
C ILE A 96 -17.78 -15.00 14.30
N VAL A 97 -17.15 -14.35 15.27
CA VAL A 97 -17.11 -14.81 16.67
C VAL A 97 -18.35 -14.37 17.44
N ASN A 98 -18.75 -13.10 17.27
CA ASN A 98 -19.80 -12.49 18.09
C ASN A 98 -21.12 -12.33 17.35
N ASN A 99 -21.19 -12.68 16.05
CA ASN A 99 -22.33 -12.42 15.18
C ASN A 99 -22.78 -10.94 15.20
N LYS A 100 -21.81 -10.02 15.31
CA LYS A 100 -22.03 -8.56 15.36
C LYS A 100 -21.43 -7.90 14.13
N TYR A 101 -22.26 -7.24 13.33
CA TYR A 101 -21.84 -6.59 12.10
C TYR A 101 -22.78 -5.43 11.74
N GLU A 102 -22.30 -4.57 10.84
CA GLU A 102 -23.09 -3.55 10.16
C GLU A 102 -23.54 -4.12 8.79
N ASP A 103 -24.76 -3.82 8.35
CA ASP A 103 -25.34 -4.41 7.13
C ASP A 103 -24.48 -4.15 5.89
N ASP A 104 -23.93 -2.94 5.75
CA ASP A 104 -23.03 -2.59 4.65
C ASP A 104 -21.77 -3.46 4.62
N PHE A 105 -21.17 -3.72 5.79
CA PHE A 105 -19.98 -4.56 5.90
C PHE A 105 -20.28 -5.99 5.45
N PHE A 106 -21.38 -6.56 5.94
CA PHE A 106 -21.81 -7.90 5.58
C PHE A 106 -22.11 -8.00 4.08
N LYS A 107 -22.82 -7.01 3.51
CA LYS A 107 -23.12 -6.94 2.08
C LYS A 107 -21.85 -6.89 1.23
N ILE A 108 -20.83 -6.14 1.63
CA ILE A 108 -19.54 -6.12 0.92
C ILE A 108 -18.88 -7.49 0.98
N LEU A 109 -18.80 -8.13 2.15
CA LEU A 109 -18.24 -9.49 2.28
C LEU A 109 -19.01 -10.53 1.46
N THR A 110 -20.34 -10.43 1.38
CA THR A 110 -21.16 -11.28 0.50
C THR A 110 -20.79 -11.07 -0.97
N ASN A 111 -20.59 -9.81 -1.39
CA ASN A 111 -20.16 -9.51 -2.75
C ASN A 111 -18.75 -10.07 -3.05
N ILE A 112 -17.84 -9.99 -2.07
CA ILE A 112 -16.49 -10.61 -2.16
C ILE A 112 -16.60 -12.12 -2.34
N LYS A 113 -17.49 -12.79 -1.59
CA LYS A 113 -17.71 -14.23 -1.75
C LYS A 113 -18.27 -14.61 -3.12
N LYS A 114 -19.25 -13.83 -3.61
CA LYS A 114 -19.87 -14.04 -4.94
C LYS A 114 -18.91 -13.83 -6.09
N SER A 115 -18.01 -12.85 -5.98
CA SER A 115 -17.04 -12.53 -7.03
C SER A 115 -15.93 -13.58 -7.15
N LYS A 116 -15.77 -14.45 -6.15
CA LYS A 116 -14.68 -15.44 -6.05
C LYS A 116 -13.29 -14.82 -6.18
N GLN A 117 -13.17 -13.54 -5.83
CA GLN A 117 -11.89 -12.87 -5.78
C GLN A 117 -11.06 -13.44 -4.62
N GLN A 118 -9.74 -13.43 -4.79
CA GLN A 118 -8.84 -13.83 -3.73
C GLN A 118 -8.82 -12.76 -2.65
N ILE A 119 -8.61 -13.19 -1.41
CA ILE A 119 -8.46 -12.29 -0.28
C ILE A 119 -7.12 -12.53 0.41
N SER A 120 -6.64 -11.53 1.12
CA SER A 120 -5.38 -11.57 1.83
C SER A 120 -5.50 -10.81 3.14
N CYS A 121 -4.83 -11.30 4.18
CA CYS A 121 -4.69 -10.62 5.46
C CYS A 121 -3.25 -10.16 5.73
N VAL A 122 -2.41 -10.10 4.69
CA VAL A 122 -0.99 -9.72 4.80
C VAL A 122 -0.79 -8.38 5.53
N PRO A 123 -1.58 -7.31 5.30
CA PRO A 123 -1.46 -6.07 6.08
C PRO A 123 -1.53 -6.30 7.60
N TYR A 124 -2.51 -7.09 8.04
CA TYR A 124 -2.69 -7.43 9.46
C TYR A 124 -1.53 -8.28 10.00
N LEU A 125 -1.06 -9.26 9.23
CA LEU A 125 0.06 -10.10 9.63
C LEU A 125 1.34 -9.27 9.81
N ILE A 126 1.65 -8.38 8.86
CA ILE A 126 2.85 -7.55 8.95
C ILE A 126 2.75 -6.56 10.11
N GLU A 127 1.63 -5.87 10.27
CA GLU A 127 1.46 -4.89 11.34
C GLU A 127 1.57 -5.54 12.73
N ASN A 128 0.89 -6.66 12.96
CA ASN A 128 0.92 -7.31 14.27
C ASN A 128 2.21 -8.09 14.52
N GLY A 129 2.81 -8.69 13.49
CA GLY A 129 4.12 -9.33 13.58
C GLY A 129 5.21 -8.34 14.03
N ASN A 130 5.17 -7.11 13.52
CA ASN A 130 6.09 -6.04 13.94
C ASN A 130 5.75 -5.44 15.33
N ASN A 131 4.59 -5.74 15.89
CA ASN A 131 4.16 -5.28 17.22
C ASN A 131 3.94 -6.45 18.20
N ILE A 132 4.56 -7.61 17.96
CA ILE A 132 4.31 -8.90 18.63
C ILE A 132 4.36 -8.86 20.17
N HIS A 133 5.17 -7.97 20.74
CA HIS A 133 5.31 -7.80 22.20
C HIS A 133 4.19 -6.97 22.83
N ARG A 134 3.37 -6.31 22.02
CA ARG A 134 2.30 -5.39 22.44
C ARG A 134 0.90 -5.91 22.10
N ILE A 135 0.79 -6.95 21.27
CA ILE A 135 -0.50 -7.51 20.85
C ILE A 135 -1.07 -8.48 21.89
N ASN A 136 -2.40 -8.61 21.89
CA ASN A 136 -3.06 -9.73 22.57
C ASN A 136 -3.04 -10.95 21.65
N LYS A 137 -2.20 -11.94 21.98
CA LYS A 137 -2.01 -13.15 21.17
C LYS A 137 -3.28 -13.95 20.94
N ILE A 138 -4.17 -14.04 21.93
CA ILE A 138 -5.45 -14.75 21.82
C ILE A 138 -6.36 -14.04 20.81
N ILE A 139 -6.54 -12.73 20.97
CA ILE A 139 -7.34 -11.93 20.03
C ILE A 139 -6.74 -12.00 18.62
N SER A 140 -5.41 -12.02 18.51
CA SER A 140 -4.72 -12.07 17.23
C SER A 140 -4.94 -13.40 16.50
N TYR A 141 -4.79 -14.51 17.21
CA TYR A 141 -5.10 -15.84 16.69
C TYR A 141 -6.57 -15.95 16.28
N GLU A 142 -7.50 -15.49 17.13
CA GLU A 142 -8.94 -15.51 16.83
C GLU A 142 -9.31 -14.64 15.61
N THR A 143 -8.60 -13.53 15.40
CA THR A 143 -8.77 -12.68 14.22
C THR A 143 -8.31 -13.39 12.96
N ILE A 144 -7.16 -14.06 12.99
CA ILE A 144 -6.66 -14.87 11.87
C ILE A 144 -7.59 -16.06 11.60
N LEU A 145 -8.07 -16.74 12.65
CA LEU A 145 -9.06 -17.81 12.53
C LEU A 145 -10.32 -17.34 11.82
N SER A 146 -10.82 -16.16 12.20
CA SER A 146 -12.00 -15.56 11.54
C SER A 146 -11.75 -15.31 10.06
N PHE A 147 -10.55 -14.85 9.69
CA PHE A 147 -10.16 -14.72 8.29
C PHE A 147 -10.11 -16.07 7.57
N SER A 148 -9.47 -17.10 8.14
CA SER A 148 -9.40 -18.44 7.55
C SER A 148 -10.77 -19.07 7.37
N ILE A 149 -11.69 -18.86 8.33
CA ILE A 149 -13.11 -19.25 8.21
C ILE A 149 -13.74 -18.50 7.03
N PHE A 150 -13.57 -17.18 6.95
CA PHE A 150 -14.13 -16.39 5.86
C PHE A 150 -13.56 -16.78 4.49
N ASP A 151 -12.29 -17.15 4.40
CA ASP A 151 -11.67 -17.57 3.14
C ASP A 151 -12.32 -18.88 2.64
N ARG A 152 -12.54 -19.84 3.54
CA ARG A 152 -12.99 -21.20 3.19
C ARG A 152 -14.49 -21.44 3.23
N ILE A 153 -15.26 -20.64 3.96
CA ILE A 153 -16.71 -20.83 4.10
C ILE A 153 -17.42 -20.76 2.74
N SER A 154 -18.41 -21.61 2.50
CA SER A 154 -19.23 -21.52 1.28
C SER A 154 -20.06 -20.23 1.25
N GLU A 155 -20.41 -19.74 0.05
CA GLU A 155 -21.32 -18.59 -0.09
C GLU A 155 -22.63 -18.82 0.66
N PHE A 156 -23.24 -20.00 0.49
CA PHE A 156 -24.49 -20.38 1.15
C PHE A 156 -24.38 -20.32 2.67
N ASP A 157 -23.32 -20.89 3.26
CA ASP A 157 -23.15 -20.88 4.71
C ASP A 157 -22.82 -19.49 5.24
N PHE A 158 -22.09 -18.69 4.47
CA PHE A 158 -21.78 -17.31 4.85
C PHE A 158 -23.06 -16.47 4.90
N GLU A 159 -23.90 -16.52 3.87
CA GLU A 159 -25.18 -15.80 3.82
C GLU A 159 -26.13 -16.21 4.94
N ASN A 160 -26.15 -17.50 5.29
CA ASN A 160 -26.96 -18.03 6.39
C ASN A 160 -26.27 -17.90 7.77
N ARG A 161 -25.04 -17.37 7.83
CA ARG A 161 -24.23 -17.18 9.05
C ARG A 161 -23.96 -18.48 9.82
N ASN A 162 -23.78 -19.58 9.09
CA ASN A 162 -23.50 -20.91 9.64
C ASN A 162 -22.00 -21.10 9.92
N PHE A 163 -21.42 -20.28 10.81
CA PHE A 163 -19.98 -20.29 11.10
C PHE A 163 -19.53 -21.43 12.02
N SER A 164 -20.42 -21.94 12.88
CA SER A 164 -20.08 -22.82 14.01
C SER A 164 -19.26 -24.06 13.63
N ARG A 165 -19.57 -24.68 12.50
CA ARG A 165 -18.87 -25.90 12.04
C ARG A 165 -17.41 -25.65 11.63
N TYR A 166 -17.07 -24.42 11.24
CA TYR A 166 -15.74 -24.09 10.72
C TYR A 166 -14.72 -23.81 11.82
N PHE A 167 -15.14 -23.55 13.06
CA PHE A 167 -14.23 -23.35 14.18
C PHE A 167 -13.42 -24.60 14.56
N ASN A 168 -13.92 -25.79 14.21
CA ASN A 168 -13.25 -27.07 14.45
C ASN A 168 -12.84 -27.76 13.14
N ASP A 169 -12.90 -27.07 12.01
CA ASP A 169 -12.51 -27.61 10.71
C ASP A 169 -10.97 -27.68 10.64
N SER A 170 -10.44 -28.86 10.33
CA SER A 170 -8.99 -29.08 10.34
C SER A 170 -8.24 -28.26 9.29
N GLU A 171 -8.84 -28.03 8.11
CA GLU A 171 -8.19 -27.22 7.08
C GLU A 171 -8.16 -25.74 7.48
N VAL A 172 -9.25 -25.26 8.09
CA VAL A 172 -9.32 -23.89 8.65
C VAL A 172 -8.28 -23.70 9.76
N ILE A 173 -8.14 -24.67 10.67
CA ILE A 173 -7.17 -24.60 11.76
C ILE A 173 -5.74 -24.61 11.21
N LEU A 174 -5.42 -25.51 10.27
CA LEU A 174 -4.09 -25.58 9.65
C LEU A 174 -3.73 -24.27 8.92
N ASP A 175 -4.68 -23.69 8.17
CA ASP A 175 -4.51 -22.40 7.51
C ASP A 175 -4.26 -21.26 8.52
N THR A 176 -4.96 -21.30 9.65
CA THR A 176 -4.80 -20.33 10.74
C THR A 176 -3.44 -20.46 11.41
N ASP A 177 -3.02 -21.68 11.72
CA ASP A 177 -1.74 -21.96 12.36
C ASP A 177 -0.57 -21.52 11.48
N ASP A 178 -0.64 -21.78 10.17
CA ASP A 178 0.38 -21.35 9.20
C ASP A 178 0.51 -19.83 9.14
N ARG A 179 -0.62 -19.11 8.97
CA ARG A 179 -0.62 -17.64 8.96
C ARG A 179 -0.15 -17.04 10.28
N TYR A 180 -0.57 -17.63 11.41
CA TYR A 180 -0.13 -17.19 12.73
C TYR A 180 1.37 -17.44 12.93
N TYR A 181 1.87 -18.60 12.52
CA TYR A 181 3.31 -18.89 12.52
C TYR A 181 4.08 -17.87 11.69
N HIS A 182 3.61 -17.57 10.47
CA HIS A 182 4.23 -16.55 9.63
C HIS A 182 4.24 -15.17 10.31
N MET A 183 3.11 -14.71 10.87
CA MET A 183 3.03 -13.45 11.63
C MET A 183 4.05 -13.40 12.76
N MET A 184 4.18 -14.49 13.52
CA MET A 184 5.09 -14.57 14.67
C MET A 184 6.58 -14.61 14.27
N ASN A 185 6.89 -14.88 13.00
CA ASN A 185 8.25 -15.04 12.47
C ASN A 185 8.56 -14.08 11.31
N ILE A 186 7.81 -12.99 11.15
CA ILE A 186 8.08 -11.98 10.12
C ILE A 186 9.49 -11.40 10.34
N GLN A 187 10.29 -11.40 9.28
CA GLN A 187 11.68 -10.90 9.30
C GLN A 187 11.77 -9.38 9.22
N ASP A 188 12.91 -8.85 9.68
CA ASP A 188 13.20 -7.43 9.84
C ASP A 188 13.22 -6.61 8.53
N SER A 189 13.33 -7.20 7.33
CA SER A 189 13.50 -6.39 6.10
C SER A 189 12.30 -5.48 5.80
N ASN A 190 11.08 -5.92 6.12
CA ASN A 190 9.87 -5.10 5.99
C ASN A 190 9.80 -3.98 7.04
N ILE A 191 10.51 -4.13 8.16
CA ILE A 191 10.50 -3.14 9.24
C ILE A 191 11.21 -1.85 8.84
N LEU A 192 12.29 -1.95 8.06
CA LEU A 192 13.10 -0.78 7.73
C LEU A 192 12.36 0.18 6.79
N GLN A 193 11.60 -0.35 5.83
CA GLN A 193 10.76 0.48 4.97
C GLN A 193 9.64 1.15 5.75
N PHE A 194 8.95 0.41 6.64
CA PHE A 194 7.96 1.00 7.54
C PHE A 194 8.58 2.10 8.43
N GLN A 195 9.73 1.83 9.04
CA GLN A 195 10.44 2.77 9.90
C GLN A 195 10.88 4.03 9.13
N ALA A 196 11.34 3.88 7.88
CA ALA A 196 11.67 5.00 7.01
C ALA A 196 10.43 5.88 6.72
N ILE A 197 9.29 5.26 6.40
CA ILE A 197 8.02 5.98 6.21
C ILE A 197 7.61 6.67 7.51
N TYR A 198 7.71 5.99 8.65
CA TYR A 198 7.35 6.55 9.94
C TYR A 198 8.21 7.75 10.34
N LEU A 199 9.54 7.65 10.16
CA LEU A 199 10.42 8.79 10.36
C LEU A 199 10.04 9.96 9.46
N LEU A 200 9.73 9.71 8.18
CA LEU A 200 9.32 10.75 7.24
C LEU A 200 8.03 11.46 7.70
N VAL A 201 7.06 10.69 8.20
CA VAL A 201 5.80 11.20 8.77
C VAL A 201 6.06 12.05 10.03
N LEU A 202 6.90 11.59 10.96
CA LEU A 202 7.27 12.35 12.16
C LEU A 202 7.98 13.66 11.80
N MET A 203 8.97 13.60 10.92
CA MET A 203 9.71 14.77 10.46
C MET A 203 8.81 15.77 9.74
N ALA A 204 7.88 15.30 8.91
CA ALA A 204 6.89 16.14 8.24
C ALA A 204 5.98 16.86 9.25
N PHE A 205 5.46 16.14 10.23
CA PHE A 205 4.66 16.71 11.32
C PHE A 205 5.46 17.78 12.07
N PHE A 206 6.67 17.45 12.51
CA PHE A 206 7.54 18.36 13.24
C PHE A 206 7.83 19.63 12.42
N ILE A 207 8.26 19.49 11.16
CA ILE A 207 8.59 20.63 10.28
C ILE A 207 7.37 21.49 9.97
N LYS A 208 6.19 20.88 9.75
CA LYS A 208 4.96 21.63 9.50
C LYS A 208 4.67 22.59 10.65
N ASN A 209 4.80 22.10 11.89
CA ASN A 209 4.40 22.81 13.10
C ASN A 209 5.51 23.68 13.72
N SER A 210 6.79 23.45 13.42
CA SER A 210 7.91 24.23 13.96
C SER A 210 8.46 25.29 13.00
N SER A 211 8.31 25.10 11.68
CA SER A 211 8.95 25.96 10.68
C SER A 211 8.02 27.02 10.10
N LYS A 212 8.55 28.25 9.92
CA LYS A 212 7.86 29.37 9.23
C LYS A 212 8.07 29.38 7.70
N LYS A 213 8.77 28.39 7.13
CA LYS A 213 9.01 28.28 5.69
C LYS A 213 7.70 28.08 4.91
N SER A 214 7.68 28.48 3.64
CA SER A 214 6.60 28.12 2.70
C SER A 214 6.54 26.60 2.50
N ALA A 215 5.38 26.07 2.05
CA ALA A 215 5.19 24.63 1.85
C ALA A 215 6.27 23.99 0.97
N GLU A 216 6.59 24.60 -0.17
CA GLU A 216 7.65 24.12 -1.07
C GLU A 216 9.04 24.12 -0.42
N ASN A 217 9.35 25.12 0.40
CA ASN A 217 10.62 25.17 1.11
C ASN A 217 10.66 24.20 2.30
N LYS A 218 9.50 23.88 2.91
CA LYS A 218 9.37 22.85 3.95
C LYS A 218 9.64 21.46 3.38
N ILE A 219 9.11 21.11 2.21
CA ILE A 219 9.35 19.79 1.60
C ILE A 219 10.81 19.63 1.14
N VAL A 220 11.42 20.66 0.57
CA VAL A 220 12.87 20.64 0.27
C VAL A 220 13.69 20.44 1.54
N TYR A 221 13.36 21.17 2.60
CA TYR A 221 14.03 21.05 3.89
C TYR A 221 13.84 19.66 4.51
N LEU A 222 12.64 19.08 4.44
CA LEU A 222 12.36 17.71 4.88
C LEU A 222 13.28 16.71 4.20
N ILE A 223 13.35 16.72 2.86
CA ILE A 223 14.16 15.77 2.09
C ILE A 223 15.65 15.93 2.41
N GLN A 224 16.15 17.17 2.45
CA GLN A 224 17.54 17.42 2.83
C GLN A 224 17.87 16.91 4.25
N THR A 225 16.94 17.12 5.18
CA THR A 225 17.11 16.73 6.57
C THR A 225 17.09 15.21 6.67
N PHE A 226 16.11 14.53 6.09
CA PHE A 226 16.08 13.07 6.16
C PHE A 226 17.30 12.45 5.45
N ILE A 227 17.81 13.04 4.36
CA ILE A 227 19.01 12.50 3.67
C ILE A 227 20.18 12.57 4.66
N LYS A 228 20.32 13.68 5.36
CA LYS A 228 21.35 13.85 6.38
C LYS A 228 21.17 12.89 7.55
N GLU A 229 19.97 12.84 8.14
CA GLU A 229 19.65 12.05 9.32
C GLU A 229 19.77 10.55 9.06
N THR A 230 19.49 10.11 7.83
CA THR A 230 19.63 8.70 7.41
C THR A 230 20.99 8.38 6.79
N GLU A 231 21.95 9.29 6.91
CA GLU A 231 23.29 9.19 6.32
C GLU A 231 23.28 8.84 4.82
N ASN A 232 22.25 9.29 4.11
CA ASN A 232 21.99 9.00 2.70
C ASN A 232 21.89 7.49 2.41
N LYS A 233 21.43 6.69 3.38
CA LYS A 233 21.28 5.23 3.25
C LYS A 233 19.87 4.81 2.88
N LEU A 234 18.85 5.62 3.14
CA LEU A 234 17.46 5.24 2.90
C LEU A 234 16.88 5.94 1.68
N ALA A 235 16.20 5.16 0.85
CA ALA A 235 15.42 5.67 -0.27
C ALA A 235 14.10 6.26 0.24
N TYR A 236 13.58 7.22 -0.53
CA TYR A 236 12.25 7.77 -0.34
C TYR A 236 11.41 7.39 -1.52
N SER A 237 10.10 7.50 -1.35
CA SER A 237 9.21 7.24 -2.46
C SER A 237 8.21 8.38 -2.67
N GLU A 238 7.84 8.52 -3.94
CA GLU A 238 7.16 9.69 -4.50
C GLU A 238 5.77 9.88 -3.90
N LEU A 239 5.05 8.79 -3.61
CA LEU A 239 3.72 8.81 -2.98
C LEU A 239 3.77 9.51 -1.62
N GLU A 240 4.66 9.08 -0.73
CA GLU A 240 4.72 9.59 0.65
C GLU A 240 5.05 11.08 0.63
N LEU A 241 5.99 11.51 -0.22
CA LEU A 241 6.31 12.93 -0.40
C LEU A 241 5.13 13.74 -0.96
N SER A 242 4.36 13.17 -1.86
CA SER A 242 3.18 13.82 -2.44
C SER A 242 2.07 14.02 -1.39
N VAL A 243 1.79 12.97 -0.60
CA VAL A 243 0.84 13.00 0.52
C VAL A 243 1.29 13.99 1.58
N ILE A 244 2.57 13.97 1.95
CA ILE A 244 3.15 14.88 2.94
C ILE A 244 3.10 16.32 2.47
N PHE A 245 3.33 16.59 1.19
CA PHE A 245 3.24 17.94 0.66
C PHE A 245 1.82 18.51 0.78
N ASP A 246 0.78 17.73 0.44
CA ASP A 246 -0.60 18.14 0.64
C ASP A 246 -0.87 18.42 2.11
N TYR A 247 -0.39 17.57 3.02
CA TYR A 247 -0.47 17.84 4.45
C TYR A 247 0.20 19.17 4.83
N ILE A 248 1.45 19.40 4.43
CA ILE A 248 2.20 20.63 4.74
C ILE A 248 1.47 21.87 4.18
N ASN A 249 0.88 21.74 2.99
CA ASN A 249 0.18 22.82 2.29
C ASN A 249 -1.27 23.02 2.75
N ASN A 250 -1.73 22.28 3.76
CA ASN A 250 -3.12 22.28 4.22
C ASN A 250 -4.14 21.92 3.12
N GLY A 251 -3.76 21.02 2.20
CA GLY A 251 -4.69 20.46 1.23
C GLY A 251 -5.81 19.65 1.90
N ASP A 252 -6.90 19.43 1.17
CA ASP A 252 -8.11 18.79 1.70
C ASP A 252 -7.98 17.27 1.89
N ASN A 253 -6.96 16.65 1.28
CA ASN A 253 -6.73 15.20 1.21
C ASN A 253 -5.87 14.67 2.37
N ASN A 254 -6.29 14.92 3.61
CA ASN A 254 -5.43 14.65 4.75
C ASN A 254 -5.80 13.38 5.51
N ILE A 255 -5.07 12.30 5.23
CA ILE A 255 -4.84 11.19 6.17
C ILE A 255 -4.34 11.70 7.55
N PHE A 256 -3.78 12.92 7.58
CA PHE A 256 -3.37 13.68 8.77
C PHE A 256 -4.48 14.50 9.46
N LYS A 257 -5.75 14.43 9.03
CA LYS A 257 -6.80 15.34 9.54
C LYS A 257 -7.03 15.23 11.06
N SER A 258 -6.77 14.06 11.63
CA SER A 258 -6.89 13.80 13.07
C SER A 258 -5.61 14.04 13.88
N THR A 259 -4.55 14.60 13.27
CA THR A 259 -3.23 14.83 13.88
C THR A 259 -2.95 16.33 14.04
N ASN A 260 -3.70 16.99 14.92
CA ASN A 260 -3.36 18.34 15.42
C ASN A 260 -2.49 18.23 16.69
N LEU A 261 -1.76 19.28 17.07
CA LEU A 261 -0.89 19.28 18.26
C LEU A 261 -1.60 18.79 19.54
N ASN A 262 -2.86 19.18 19.73
CA ASN A 262 -3.64 18.81 20.92
C ASN A 262 -4.32 17.43 20.81
N SER A 263 -3.95 16.61 19.83
CA SER A 263 -4.61 15.33 19.61
C SER A 263 -4.20 14.31 20.66
N LYS A 264 -5.20 13.69 21.30
CA LYS A 264 -4.94 12.50 22.13
C LYS A 264 -4.25 11.42 21.29
N ASN A 265 -3.25 10.77 21.88
CA ASN A 265 -2.45 9.70 21.27
C ASN A 265 -1.83 10.10 19.92
N LEU A 266 -1.33 11.34 19.80
CA LEU A 266 -0.79 11.89 18.56
C LEU A 266 0.24 10.97 17.89
N LEU A 267 1.25 10.48 18.63
CA LEU A 267 2.26 9.57 18.09
C LEU A 267 1.66 8.28 17.54
N SER A 268 0.68 7.70 18.24
CA SER A 268 -0.04 6.51 17.76
C SER A 268 -0.77 6.76 16.45
N LYS A 269 -1.40 7.94 16.31
CA LYS A 269 -2.05 8.34 15.05
C LYS A 269 -1.04 8.54 13.92
N LEU A 270 0.09 9.19 14.18
CA LEU A 270 1.17 9.36 13.19
C LEU A 270 1.74 7.99 12.76
N LYS A 271 1.89 7.06 13.71
CA LYS A 271 2.29 5.68 13.42
C LYS A 271 1.26 4.95 12.55
N GLY A 272 -0.04 5.15 12.82
CA GLY A 272 -1.14 4.63 11.99
C GLY A 272 -1.05 5.10 10.54
N ILE A 273 -0.81 6.40 10.32
CA ILE A 273 -0.60 6.96 8.97
C ILE A 273 0.58 6.28 8.26
N ALA A 274 1.67 6.01 8.99
CA ALA A 274 2.82 5.32 8.41
C ALA A 274 2.50 3.87 8.03
N TRP A 275 1.67 3.15 8.82
CA TRP A 275 1.18 1.83 8.46
C TRP A 275 0.29 1.86 7.23
N ASP A 276 -0.64 2.82 7.14
CA ASP A 276 -1.51 2.98 5.98
C ASP A 276 -0.72 3.18 4.68
N LEU A 277 0.29 4.08 4.70
CA LEU A 277 1.18 4.30 3.56
C LEU A 277 2.03 3.06 3.25
N PHE A 278 2.50 2.37 4.28
CA PHE A 278 3.27 1.14 4.11
C PHE A 278 2.44 0.00 3.50
N HIS A 279 1.16 -0.13 3.86
CA HIS A 279 0.26 -1.14 3.28
C HIS A 279 -0.02 -0.92 1.78
N ILE A 280 0.03 0.33 1.31
CA ILE A 280 0.01 0.62 -0.13
C ILE A 280 1.28 0.05 -0.79
N ARG A 281 2.45 0.20 -0.15
CA ARG A 281 3.73 -0.34 -0.67
C ARG A 281 3.78 -1.85 -0.68
N THR A 282 3.31 -2.50 0.37
CA THR A 282 3.25 -3.96 0.38
C THR A 282 2.34 -4.47 -0.73
N SER A 283 1.23 -3.79 -1.02
CA SER A 283 0.37 -4.11 -2.18
C SER A 283 1.09 -3.93 -3.51
N GLU A 284 1.86 -2.85 -3.70
CA GLU A 284 2.71 -2.66 -4.88
C GLU A 284 3.76 -3.77 -5.04
N ASP A 285 4.40 -4.18 -3.95
CA ASP A 285 5.38 -5.27 -3.96
C ASP A 285 4.73 -6.61 -4.30
N GLN A 286 3.51 -6.88 -3.80
CA GLN A 286 2.75 -8.08 -4.18
C GLN A 286 2.39 -8.08 -5.68
N ILE A 287 1.99 -6.93 -6.24
CA ILE A 287 1.77 -6.80 -7.69
C ILE A 287 3.06 -7.15 -8.43
N ALA A 288 4.22 -6.62 -8.02
CA ALA A 288 5.50 -6.91 -8.67
C ALA A 288 5.83 -8.40 -8.66
N LEU A 289 5.79 -9.02 -7.48
CA LEU A 289 6.17 -10.42 -7.27
C LEU A 289 5.26 -11.37 -8.05
N ARG A 290 3.96 -11.11 -8.05
CA ARG A 290 2.97 -12.02 -8.67
C ARG A 290 2.85 -11.85 -10.19
N ASN A 291 3.27 -10.71 -10.74
CA ASN A 291 3.16 -10.44 -12.17
C ASN A 291 4.48 -10.56 -12.93
N THR A 292 5.62 -10.64 -12.23
CA THR A 292 6.89 -10.96 -12.87
C THR A 292 6.95 -12.47 -13.17
N ASN A 293 7.35 -12.85 -14.39
CA ASN A 293 7.48 -14.23 -14.85
C ASN A 293 6.19 -15.08 -14.68
N SER A 294 5.02 -14.45 -14.65
CA SER A 294 3.74 -15.13 -14.40
C SER A 294 2.87 -15.22 -15.65
N LYS A 295 2.17 -16.35 -15.80
CA LYS A 295 1.16 -16.56 -16.85
C LYS A 295 -0.17 -15.86 -16.54
N GLU A 296 -0.45 -15.64 -15.27
CA GLU A 296 -1.65 -14.97 -14.80
C GLU A 296 -1.34 -13.53 -14.42
N VAL A 297 -2.34 -12.67 -14.49
CA VAL A 297 -2.29 -11.30 -14.00
C VAL A 297 -2.91 -11.23 -12.63
N PHE A 298 -2.25 -10.56 -11.69
CA PHE A 298 -2.78 -10.32 -10.36
C PHE A 298 -2.90 -8.85 -10.07
N LEU A 299 -4.14 -8.39 -9.86
CA LEU A 299 -4.45 -7.02 -9.50
C LEU A 299 -4.80 -6.94 -8.01
N HIS A 300 -4.36 -5.89 -7.34
CA HIS A 300 -4.57 -5.70 -5.91
C HIS A 300 -5.50 -4.52 -5.60
N SER A 301 -6.27 -4.69 -4.53
CA SER A 301 -7.14 -3.68 -3.92
C SER A 301 -7.05 -3.82 -2.40
N ILE A 302 -7.29 -2.73 -1.68
CA ILE A 302 -7.30 -2.74 -0.21
C ILE A 302 -8.75 -2.59 0.26
N PHE A 303 -9.19 -3.48 1.16
CA PHE A 303 -10.43 -3.30 1.91
C PHE A 303 -10.11 -2.61 3.25
N THR A 304 -10.64 -1.40 3.41
CA THR A 304 -10.42 -0.56 4.58
C THR A 304 -11.71 0.10 5.08
N ALA A 305 -11.74 0.38 6.39
CA ALA A 305 -12.72 1.27 7.00
C ALA A 305 -12.17 2.69 7.25
N ASP A 306 -10.92 2.94 6.86
CA ASP A 306 -10.26 4.23 7.00
C ASP A 306 -10.46 5.07 5.73
N LYS A 307 -11.25 6.13 5.87
CA LYS A 307 -11.51 7.09 4.80
C LYS A 307 -10.25 7.85 4.38
N GLY A 308 -9.31 8.10 5.29
CA GLY A 308 -8.01 8.69 5.01
C GLY A 308 -7.18 7.84 4.07
N LEU A 309 -7.05 6.53 4.36
CA LEU A 309 -6.36 5.58 3.47
C LEU A 309 -7.05 5.48 2.10
N SER A 310 -8.37 5.31 2.08
CA SER A 310 -9.17 5.30 0.84
C SER A 310 -8.94 6.56 -0.01
N ASN A 311 -8.95 7.74 0.62
CA ASN A 311 -8.67 8.99 -0.08
C ASN A 311 -7.24 9.05 -0.62
N VAL A 312 -6.23 8.55 0.10
CA VAL A 312 -4.85 8.53 -0.41
C VAL A 312 -4.76 7.67 -1.66
N ILE A 313 -5.30 6.45 -1.65
CA ILE A 313 -5.24 5.56 -2.81
C ILE A 313 -5.96 6.19 -4.02
N ASN A 314 -7.14 6.78 -3.82
CA ASN A 314 -7.90 7.40 -4.90
C ASN A 314 -7.20 8.64 -5.49
N ASN A 315 -6.66 9.52 -4.63
CA ASN A 315 -6.01 10.77 -5.07
C ASN A 315 -4.62 10.56 -5.68
N TYR A 316 -3.98 9.45 -5.36
CA TYR A 316 -2.64 9.08 -5.80
C TYR A 316 -2.63 7.72 -6.49
N SER A 317 -3.69 7.45 -7.25
CA SER A 317 -3.83 6.22 -8.02
C SER A 317 -2.72 6.11 -9.06
N ILE A 318 -2.33 4.86 -9.33
CA ILE A 318 -1.32 4.56 -10.35
C ILE A 318 -1.95 4.75 -11.73
N SER A 319 -1.33 5.56 -12.57
CA SER A 319 -1.74 5.76 -13.97
C SER A 319 -1.01 4.77 -14.91
N ARG A 320 0.20 4.36 -14.54
CA ARG A 320 0.95 3.31 -15.26
C ARG A 320 1.91 2.60 -14.32
N MET A 321 2.07 1.29 -14.48
CA MET A 321 3.07 0.53 -13.74
C MET A 321 3.71 -0.55 -14.57
N LEU A 322 4.98 -0.85 -14.29
CA LEU A 322 5.75 -1.92 -14.90
C LEU A 322 6.21 -2.87 -13.80
N ALA A 323 5.74 -4.11 -13.84
CA ALA A 323 6.33 -5.21 -13.09
C ALA A 323 7.52 -5.76 -13.88
N HIS A 324 8.73 -5.55 -13.38
CA HIS A 324 9.98 -5.96 -14.04
C HIS A 324 11.01 -6.34 -12.99
N GLU A 325 11.62 -7.52 -13.12
CA GLU A 325 12.61 -8.05 -12.18
C GLU A 325 12.14 -8.00 -10.71
N GLU A 326 10.91 -8.45 -10.44
CA GLU A 326 10.32 -8.49 -9.10
C GLU A 326 10.20 -7.11 -8.44
N LYS A 327 10.22 -6.04 -9.23
CA LYS A 327 9.98 -4.66 -8.79
C LYS A 327 8.80 -4.05 -9.52
N LEU A 328 8.06 -3.22 -8.80
CA LEU A 328 7.06 -2.35 -9.41
C LEU A 328 7.67 -0.97 -9.65
N TYR A 329 7.75 -0.57 -10.91
CA TYR A 329 7.99 0.81 -11.30
C TYR A 329 6.63 1.45 -11.53
N VAL A 330 6.39 2.62 -10.92
CA VAL A 330 5.06 3.25 -10.89
C VAL A 330 5.13 4.69 -11.38
N TYR A 331 4.12 5.09 -12.14
CA TYR A 331 3.86 6.47 -12.51
C TYR A 331 2.49 6.88 -11.96
N ARG A 332 2.48 8.02 -11.29
CA ARG A 332 1.28 8.66 -10.76
C ARG A 332 1.14 10.03 -11.38
N ASP A 333 -0.05 10.36 -11.87
CA ASP A 333 -0.30 11.69 -12.40
C ASP A 333 -0.22 12.76 -11.33
N ASN A 334 -0.75 12.48 -10.14
CA ASN A 334 -0.73 13.40 -9.01
C ASN A 334 0.56 13.28 -8.18
N ASN A 335 1.72 13.39 -8.82
CA ASN A 335 3.01 13.30 -8.14
C ASN A 335 3.53 14.65 -7.62
N ILE A 336 4.48 14.58 -6.68
CA ILE A 336 5.09 15.75 -6.04
C ILE A 336 5.72 16.73 -7.04
N PHE A 337 6.31 16.25 -8.14
CA PHE A 337 6.99 17.12 -9.10
C PHE A 337 6.01 18.01 -9.86
N LYS A 338 4.78 17.56 -10.11
CA LYS A 338 3.72 18.39 -10.71
C LYS A 338 3.14 19.43 -9.74
N LYS A 339 3.35 19.26 -8.43
CA LYS A 339 2.83 20.16 -7.37
C LYS A 339 3.76 21.31 -7.01
N LEU A 340 4.98 21.30 -7.55
CA LEU A 340 6.06 22.22 -7.17
C LEU A 340 6.40 23.16 -8.31
N SER A 341 6.85 24.36 -7.95
CA SER A 341 7.56 25.26 -8.85
C SER A 341 8.77 24.57 -9.48
N LYS A 342 9.07 24.94 -10.73
CA LYS A 342 10.09 24.28 -11.56
C LYS A 342 11.47 24.22 -10.88
N ASP A 343 11.88 25.27 -10.17
CA ASP A 343 13.17 25.27 -9.45
C ASP A 343 13.18 24.26 -8.29
N LYS A 344 12.07 24.14 -7.55
CA LYS A 344 11.94 23.19 -6.43
C LYS A 344 11.84 21.76 -6.92
N ALA A 345 11.05 21.51 -7.97
CA ALA A 345 10.95 20.21 -8.60
C ALA A 345 12.33 19.71 -9.07
N THR A 346 13.08 20.56 -9.79
CA THR A 346 14.44 20.24 -10.27
C THR A 346 15.37 19.93 -9.09
N LYS A 347 15.37 20.78 -8.06
CA LYS A 347 16.21 20.59 -6.87
C LYS A 347 15.89 19.28 -6.14
N ILE A 348 14.61 18.95 -5.98
CA ILE A 348 14.21 17.69 -5.35
C ILE A 348 14.61 16.50 -6.21
N GLN A 349 14.43 16.59 -7.52
CA GLN A 349 14.86 15.53 -8.44
C GLN A 349 16.37 15.26 -8.32
N GLU A 350 17.21 16.29 -8.28
CA GLU A 350 18.66 16.15 -8.05
C GLU A 350 18.97 15.46 -6.71
N LEU A 351 18.28 15.85 -5.64
CA LEU A 351 18.43 15.23 -4.32
C LEU A 351 17.99 13.75 -4.30
N LEU A 352 16.97 13.39 -5.07
CA LEU A 352 16.42 12.04 -5.13
C LEU A 352 17.21 11.12 -6.07
N GLU A 353 17.82 11.63 -7.13
CA GLU A 353 18.64 10.83 -8.04
C GLU A 353 20.06 10.61 -7.53
N LYS A 354 20.61 11.57 -6.78
CA LYS A 354 21.95 11.44 -6.20
C LYS A 354 22.04 10.19 -5.30
N ASP A 355 22.93 9.25 -5.60
CA ASP A 355 23.12 8.01 -4.83
C ASP A 355 21.87 7.11 -4.73
N ARG A 356 20.89 7.25 -5.63
CA ARG A 356 19.62 6.50 -5.62
C ARG A 356 19.81 4.99 -5.56
N ASN A 357 20.68 4.43 -6.41
CA ASN A 357 20.93 2.99 -6.45
C ASN A 357 21.53 2.46 -5.14
N SER A 358 22.43 3.23 -4.52
CA SER A 358 23.04 2.88 -3.22
C SER A 358 21.97 2.81 -2.12
N ARG A 359 21.09 3.82 -2.06
CA ARG A 359 19.97 3.88 -1.13
C ARG A 359 19.00 2.70 -1.28
N ILE A 360 18.68 2.31 -2.51
CA ILE A 360 17.81 1.15 -2.78
C ILE A 360 18.47 -0.15 -2.30
N SER A 361 19.78 -0.34 -2.51
CA SER A 361 20.50 -1.53 -2.02
C SER A 361 20.49 -1.60 -0.49
N ASN A 362 20.75 -0.48 0.18
CA ASN A 362 20.82 -0.42 1.63
C ASN A 362 19.49 -0.76 2.33
N VAL A 363 18.35 -0.30 1.78
CA VAL A 363 17.02 -0.66 2.28
C VAL A 363 16.80 -2.17 2.22
N ARG A 364 17.20 -2.80 1.10
CA ARG A 364 17.05 -4.26 0.90
C ARG A 364 17.93 -5.08 1.83
N GLU A 365 19.13 -4.60 2.13
CA GLU A 365 20.08 -5.31 2.98
C GLU A 365 19.80 -5.13 4.49
N ALA A 366 18.89 -4.22 4.87
CA ALA A 366 18.49 -3.96 6.26
C ALA A 366 19.64 -3.65 7.25
N LYS A 367 20.75 -3.08 6.77
CA LYS A 367 21.98 -2.81 7.56
C LYS A 367 22.01 -1.42 8.22
N TYR A 368 20.85 -0.82 8.50
CA TYR A 368 20.79 0.53 9.09
C TYR A 368 19.78 0.59 10.22
N ASN A 369 20.23 1.07 11.39
CA ASN A 369 19.36 1.28 12.53
C ASN A 369 18.87 2.73 12.54
N ILE A 370 17.61 2.94 12.16
CA ILE A 370 16.94 4.24 12.15
C ILE A 370 16.16 4.51 13.45
N GLN A 371 16.11 3.54 14.38
CA GLN A 371 15.28 3.64 15.59
C GLN A 371 15.67 4.84 16.46
N GLU A 372 16.96 5.15 16.56
CA GLU A 372 17.43 6.32 17.32
C GLU A 372 16.86 7.63 16.76
N ASN A 373 16.84 7.79 15.44
CA ASN A 373 16.25 8.96 14.78
C ASN A 373 14.74 9.04 15.05
N ILE A 374 14.04 7.91 15.02
CA ILE A 374 12.60 7.85 15.34
C ILE A 374 12.37 8.31 16.78
N ASP A 375 13.12 7.76 17.74
CA ASP A 375 12.99 8.10 19.17
C ASP A 375 13.25 9.59 19.43
N ILE A 376 14.23 10.18 18.73
CA ILE A 376 14.52 11.62 18.78
C ILE A 376 13.32 12.46 18.30
N TYR A 377 12.73 12.13 17.15
CA TYR A 377 11.60 12.90 16.62
C TYR A 377 10.31 12.68 17.41
N GLU A 378 10.08 11.48 17.95
CA GLU A 378 8.98 11.24 18.90
C GLU A 378 9.14 12.12 20.15
N LYS A 379 10.35 12.23 20.69
CA LYS A 379 10.66 13.12 21.81
C LYS A 379 10.41 14.59 21.44
N TYR A 380 10.91 15.06 20.31
CA TYR A 380 10.68 16.44 19.87
C TYR A 380 9.19 16.76 19.71
N ILE A 381 8.40 15.82 19.17
CA ILE A 381 6.95 16.02 19.03
C ILE A 381 6.28 16.08 20.41
N ASN A 382 6.67 15.21 21.35
CA ASN A 382 6.14 15.26 22.72
C ASN A 382 6.48 16.58 23.45
N GLU A 383 7.65 17.18 23.16
CA GLU A 383 8.04 18.48 23.70
C GLU A 383 7.26 19.67 23.07
N MET A 384 6.58 19.45 21.93
CA MET A 384 5.73 20.48 21.28
C MET A 384 4.29 20.50 21.79
N ILE A 385 3.83 19.42 22.44
CA ILE A 385 2.50 19.27 23.06
C ILE A 385 2.55 19.89 24.46
#